data_AF-A0A523RPL1-F1
#
_entry.id   AF-A0A523RPL1-F1
#
_cell.length_a   1.000
_cell.length_b   1.000
_cell.length_c   1.000
_cell.angle_alpha   90.00
_cell.angle_beta   90.00
_cell.angle_gamma   90.00
#
_symmetry.space_group_name_H-M   'P 1'
#
loop_
_entity.id
_entity.type
_entity.pdbx_description
1 polymer ?
#
loop_
_entity_poly.entity_id
_entity_poly.type
_entity_poly.pdbx_seq_one_letter_code
_entity_poly.pdbx_strand_id
1 'polypeptide(L)'
;SRGASIILISGPSSLNPPREVEFYSVESALEMHKKVMEMLVQVDGVIMAAAVSDYRPAKKEAGKIKKSSEEGFILELVQNPDILRKLGEKKRNKILVGFCAETKNLEREAKKKLEAKNLDLVVANDLTLEGAGFGVDTNVVTLIDKKGEVEHLSKRSKREVAKRIWDKIKGLME
;
A
#
# COMPACT_ATOMS: atom_id res chain seq x y z
N SER A 1 4.90 -5.21 -19.92
CA SER A 1 3.57 -4.61 -19.71
C SER A 1 2.51 -5.65 -20.06
N ARG A 2 1.26 -5.46 -19.62
CA ARG A 2 0.14 -6.41 -19.85
C ARG A 2 -1.11 -5.75 -20.47
N GLY A 3 -1.00 -4.51 -20.95
CA GLY A 3 -2.08 -3.78 -21.62
C GLY A 3 -3.05 -2.99 -20.72
N ALA A 4 -2.88 -3.02 -19.39
CA ALA A 4 -3.69 -2.20 -18.49
C ALA A 4 -3.32 -0.72 -18.59
N SER A 5 -4.33 0.16 -18.58
CA SER A 5 -4.14 1.60 -18.35
C SER A 5 -3.91 1.83 -16.86
N ILE A 6 -2.83 2.53 -16.50
CA ILE A 6 -2.40 2.67 -15.10
C ILE A 6 -2.46 4.13 -14.66
N ILE A 7 -3.21 4.38 -13.59
CA ILE A 7 -3.11 5.59 -12.79
C ILE A 7 -2.20 5.30 -11.60
N LEU A 8 -1.05 5.97 -11.53
CA LEU A 8 -0.08 5.84 -10.44
C LEU A 8 -0.13 7.07 -9.53
N ILE A 9 -0.64 6.88 -8.32
CA ILE A 9 -0.59 7.88 -7.26
C ILE A 9 0.58 7.51 -6.34
N SER A 10 1.58 8.39 -6.22
CA SER A 10 2.80 8.10 -5.47
C SER A 10 3.13 9.17 -4.44
N GLY A 11 3.55 8.71 -3.26
CA GLY A 11 4.27 9.54 -2.30
C GLY A 11 5.68 9.89 -2.78
N PRO A 12 6.44 10.66 -1.98
CA PRO A 12 7.85 10.93 -2.27
C PRO A 12 8.65 9.63 -2.40
N SER A 13 9.38 9.47 -3.50
CA SER A 13 10.25 8.32 -3.74
C SER A 13 11.46 8.72 -4.59
N SER A 14 12.54 7.95 -4.53
CA SER A 14 13.72 8.13 -5.40
C SER A 14 13.54 7.53 -6.80
N LEU A 15 12.37 6.95 -7.10
CA LEU A 15 12.10 6.25 -8.34
C LEU A 15 11.49 7.21 -9.37
N ASN A 16 11.92 7.09 -10.62
CA ASN A 16 11.23 7.74 -11.72
C ASN A 16 9.90 7.03 -12.00
N PRO A 17 8.80 7.77 -12.24
CA PRO A 17 7.56 7.17 -12.69
C PRO A 17 7.78 6.31 -13.95
N PRO A 18 7.15 5.13 -14.06
CA PRO A 18 7.19 4.35 -15.29
C PRO A 18 6.67 5.16 -16.48
N ARG A 19 7.13 4.83 -17.69
CA ARG A 19 6.55 5.41 -18.92
C ARG A 19 5.11 4.95 -19.08
N GLU A 20 4.30 5.75 -19.76
CA GLU A 20 2.94 5.40 -20.18
C GLU A 20 1.96 5.16 -19.01
N VAL A 21 2.20 5.79 -17.86
CA VAL A 21 1.25 5.84 -16.74
C VAL A 21 0.76 7.26 -16.52
N GLU A 22 -0.49 7.42 -16.12
CA GLU A 22 -1.00 8.69 -15.63
C GLU A 22 -0.52 8.88 -14.19
N PHE A 23 0.39 9.84 -13.98
CA PHE A 23 1.11 9.98 -12.72
C PHE A 23 0.62 11.17 -11.89
N TYR A 24 0.33 10.92 -10.61
CA TYR A 24 -0.01 11.93 -9.62
C TYR A 24 0.93 11.84 -8.41
N SER A 25 1.73 12.89 -8.19
CA SER A 25 2.53 13.04 -6.98
C SER A 25 1.69 13.58 -5.83
N VAL A 26 1.82 12.97 -4.66
CA VAL A 26 1.23 13.45 -3.40
C VAL A 26 2.31 13.43 -2.32
N GLU A 27 2.16 14.27 -1.30
CA GLU A 27 3.14 14.39 -0.22
C GLU A 27 2.56 13.88 1.11
N SER A 28 1.28 14.10 1.35
CA SER A 28 0.61 13.72 2.59
C SER A 28 -0.39 12.58 2.43
N ALA A 29 -0.68 11.88 3.53
CA ALA A 29 -1.76 10.87 3.58
C ALA A 29 -3.14 11.46 3.23
N LEU A 30 -3.38 12.74 3.55
CA LEU A 30 -4.62 13.44 3.21
C LEU A 30 -4.74 13.71 1.70
N GLU A 31 -3.65 14.14 1.07
CA GLU A 31 -3.59 14.31 -0.39
C GLU A 31 -3.75 12.98 -1.11
N MET A 32 -3.06 11.93 -0.64
CA MET A 32 -3.22 10.59 -1.17
C MET A 32 -4.66 10.11 -1.03
N HIS A 33 -5.27 10.27 0.15
CA HIS A 33 -6.66 9.91 0.38
C HIS A 33 -7.58 10.63 -0.62
N LYS A 34 -7.44 11.95 -0.76
CA LYS A 34 -8.25 12.74 -1.69
C LYS A 34 -8.11 12.23 -3.12
N LYS A 35 -6.88 12.08 -3.62
CA LYS A 35 -6.62 11.67 -5.01
C LYS A 35 -7.07 10.24 -5.29
N VAL A 36 -6.84 9.31 -4.35
CA VAL A 36 -7.31 7.93 -4.48
C VAL A 36 -8.84 7.87 -4.56
N MET A 37 -9.55 8.62 -3.71
CA MET A 37 -11.02 8.65 -3.74
C MET A 37 -11.58 9.29 -5.01
N GLU A 38 -10.91 10.31 -5.55
CA GLU A 38 -11.23 10.96 -6.82
C GLU A 38 -11.10 9.99 -8.01
N MET A 39 -10.01 9.22 -8.04
CA MET A 39 -9.72 8.28 -9.14
C MET A 39 -10.49 6.96 -9.04
N LEU A 40 -11.01 6.63 -7.85
CA LEU A 40 -11.71 5.37 -7.61
C LEU A 40 -12.85 5.13 -8.63
N VAL A 41 -13.55 6.16 -9.09
CA VAL A 41 -14.68 5.99 -10.02
C VAL A 41 -14.25 5.58 -11.44
N GLN A 42 -12.97 5.76 -11.79
CA GLN A 42 -12.44 5.58 -13.13
C GLN A 42 -11.71 4.24 -13.34
N VAL A 43 -11.63 3.41 -12.30
CA VAL A 43 -10.80 2.18 -12.32
C VAL A 43 -11.61 0.92 -12.04
N ASP A 44 -11.12 -0.21 -12.55
CA ASP A 44 -11.66 -1.55 -12.27
C ASP A 44 -11.03 -2.18 -11.02
N GLY A 45 -9.90 -1.66 -10.57
CA GLY A 45 -9.23 -2.13 -9.37
C GLY A 45 -8.22 -1.15 -8.81
N VAL A 46 -7.84 -1.37 -7.55
CA VAL A 46 -6.89 -0.55 -6.80
C VAL A 46 -5.85 -1.44 -6.13
N ILE A 47 -4.57 -1.11 -6.30
CA ILE A 47 -3.45 -1.77 -5.64
C ILE A 47 -2.82 -0.78 -4.65
N MET A 48 -3.13 -0.92 -3.37
CA MET A 48 -2.68 -0.01 -2.32
C MET A 48 -1.32 -0.45 -1.77
N ALA A 49 -0.27 -0.24 -2.57
CA ALA A 49 1.12 -0.61 -2.23
C ALA A 49 1.88 0.46 -1.44
N ALA A 50 1.36 1.70 -1.35
CA ALA A 50 2.03 2.78 -0.65
C ALA A 50 2.06 2.54 0.87
N ALA A 51 3.21 2.83 1.49
CA ALA A 51 3.36 2.88 2.94
C ALA A 51 2.83 4.22 3.47
N VAL A 52 1.51 4.30 3.66
CA VAL A 52 0.84 5.51 4.16
C VAL A 52 1.05 5.61 5.67
N SER A 53 1.46 6.79 6.14
CA SER A 53 1.64 7.00 7.59
C SER A 53 0.30 6.98 8.32
N ASP A 54 0.23 6.26 9.44
CA ASP A 54 -0.97 6.17 10.28
C ASP A 54 -1.29 7.47 11.03
N TYR A 55 -0.30 8.34 11.20
CA TYR A 55 -0.41 9.59 11.96
C TYR A 55 0.14 10.78 11.17
N ARG A 56 -0.33 11.98 11.50
CA ARG A 56 0.22 13.25 11.02
C ARG A 56 0.33 14.24 12.17
N PRO A 57 1.18 15.28 12.09
CA PRO A 57 1.15 16.41 13.02
C PRO A 57 -0.26 16.98 13.15
N ALA A 58 -0.70 17.20 14.39
CA ALA A 58 -2.00 17.82 14.69
C ALA A 58 -2.11 19.22 14.06
N LYS A 59 -0.98 19.95 14.08
CA LYS A 59 -0.83 21.28 13.48
C LYS A 59 0.36 21.27 12.53
N LYS A 60 0.14 21.76 11.30
CA LYS A 60 1.20 22.03 10.33
C LYS A 60 1.64 23.49 10.47
N GLU A 61 2.88 23.72 10.87
CA GLU A 61 3.46 25.07 10.92
C GLU A 61 3.89 25.51 9.52
N ALA A 62 3.67 26.78 9.19
CA ALA A 62 3.98 27.34 7.87
C ALA A 62 5.49 27.52 7.62
N GLY A 63 6.30 27.51 8.68
CA GLY A 63 7.74 27.69 8.61
C GLY A 63 8.48 26.73 9.53
N LYS A 64 9.81 26.74 9.42
CA LYS A 64 10.70 25.96 10.28
C LYS A 64 10.43 26.32 11.75
N ILE A 65 10.04 25.34 12.54
CA ILE A 65 9.94 25.48 14.00
C ILE A 65 11.34 25.78 14.53
N LYS A 66 11.52 26.96 15.12
CA LYS A 66 12.79 27.33 15.74
C LYS A 66 12.95 26.59 17.06
N LYS A 67 14.20 26.27 17.42
CA LYS A 67 14.50 25.78 18.77
C LYS A 67 14.08 26.86 19.77
N SER A 68 13.14 26.53 20.64
CA SER A 68 12.60 27.47 21.64
C SER A 68 13.08 27.19 23.06
N SER A 69 13.55 25.97 23.36
CA SER A 69 14.09 25.57 24.66
C SER A 69 15.08 24.40 24.53
N GLU A 70 15.90 24.20 25.56
CA GLU A 70 16.76 23.00 25.68
C GLU A 70 15.99 21.78 26.22
N GLU A 71 14.82 21.98 26.80
CA GLU A 71 13.98 20.95 27.43
C GLU A 71 13.28 20.01 26.43
N GLY A 72 13.40 20.27 25.13
CA GLY A 72 12.86 19.44 24.06
C GLY A 72 11.60 20.00 23.38
N PHE A 73 11.05 19.23 22.45
CA PHE A 73 9.89 19.61 21.63
C PHE A 73 8.83 18.51 21.69
N ILE A 74 7.58 18.90 21.95
CA ILE A 74 6.43 17.99 21.92
C ILE A 74 5.76 18.10 20.55
N LEU A 75 5.71 16.98 19.82
CA LEU A 75 4.97 16.87 18.57
C LEU A 75 3.66 16.13 18.80
N GLU A 76 2.55 16.87 18.82
CA GLU A 76 1.22 16.26 18.87
C GLU A 76 0.87 15.63 17.52
N LEU A 77 0.42 14.38 17.56
CA LEU A 77 0.03 13.60 16.38
C LEU A 77 -1.45 13.24 16.43
N VAL A 78 -2.10 13.29 15.27
CA VAL A 78 -3.48 12.83 15.06
C VAL A 78 -3.52 11.75 13.99
N GLN A 79 -4.48 10.84 14.09
CA GLN A 79 -4.63 9.75 13.14
C GLN A 79 -4.98 10.26 11.74
N ASN A 80 -4.37 9.64 10.73
CA ASN A 80 -4.74 9.78 9.33
C ASN A 80 -5.98 8.97 8.98
N PRO A 81 -6.69 9.35 7.91
CA PRO A 81 -7.75 8.51 7.38
C PRO A 81 -7.18 7.19 6.90
N ASP A 82 -7.84 6.10 7.27
CA ASP A 82 -7.54 4.78 6.76
C ASP A 82 -8.06 4.64 5.32
N ILE A 83 -7.19 4.95 4.36
CA ILE A 83 -7.50 4.95 2.93
C ILE A 83 -7.98 3.56 2.49
N LEU A 84 -7.31 2.50 2.96
CA LEU A 84 -7.60 1.13 2.54
C LEU A 84 -8.96 0.66 3.05
N ARG A 85 -9.33 0.99 4.30
CA ARG A 85 -10.67 0.74 4.83
C ARG A 85 -11.72 1.49 4.04
N LYS A 86 -11.48 2.78 3.75
CA LYS A 86 -12.43 3.61 3.00
C LYS A 86 -12.64 3.11 1.57
N LEU A 87 -11.57 2.61 0.94
CA LEU A 87 -11.65 1.92 -0.35
C LEU A 87 -12.51 0.67 -0.23
N GLY A 88 -12.29 -0.18 0.78
CA GLY A 88 -13.09 -1.38 1.04
C GLY A 88 -14.58 -1.11 1.18
N GLU A 89 -14.95 0.00 1.83
CA GLU A 89 -16.35 0.47 1.94
C GLU A 89 -16.95 0.92 0.59
N LYS A 90 -16.11 1.42 -0.33
CA LYS A 90 -16.54 2.03 -1.60
C LYS A 90 -16.26 1.18 -2.84
N LYS A 91 -15.56 0.04 -2.71
CA LYS A 91 -15.02 -0.72 -3.86
C LYS A 91 -16.10 -1.26 -4.81
N ARG A 92 -17.30 -1.58 -4.30
CA ARG A 92 -18.35 -2.28 -5.05
C ARG A 92 -17.79 -3.57 -5.70
N ASN A 93 -17.76 -3.64 -7.03
CA ASN A 93 -17.26 -4.78 -7.79
C ASN A 93 -15.78 -4.66 -8.19
N LYS A 94 -15.09 -3.60 -7.75
CA LYS A 94 -13.68 -3.37 -8.08
C LYS A 94 -12.78 -4.31 -7.27
N ILE A 95 -11.69 -4.76 -7.89
CA ILE A 95 -10.65 -5.49 -7.19
C ILE A 95 -9.90 -4.55 -6.24
N LEU A 96 -9.73 -4.96 -5.00
CA LEU A 96 -8.95 -4.22 -4.01
C LEU A 96 -7.81 -5.08 -3.47
N VAL A 97 -6.58 -4.65 -3.75
CA VAL A 97 -5.35 -5.31 -3.28
C VAL A 97 -4.69 -4.46 -2.22
N GLY A 98 -4.39 -5.06 -1.06
CA GLY A 98 -3.64 -4.41 0.01
C GLY A 98 -2.27 -5.05 0.21
N PHE A 99 -1.35 -4.30 0.79
CA PHE A 99 -0.06 -4.82 1.26
C PHE A 99 0.00 -4.78 2.79
N CYS A 100 0.70 -5.73 3.39
CA CYS A 100 1.13 -5.67 4.77
C CYS A 100 2.55 -6.23 4.90
N ALA A 101 3.25 -5.80 5.93
CA ALA A 101 4.54 -6.33 6.29
C ALA A 101 4.47 -6.64 7.78
N GLU A 102 4.77 -7.88 8.17
CA GLU A 102 4.70 -8.30 9.57
C GLU A 102 5.96 -9.04 9.98
N THR A 103 6.22 -9.01 11.28
CA THR A 103 7.34 -9.74 11.90
C THR A 103 6.89 -10.98 12.68
N LYS A 104 5.58 -11.11 12.96
CA LYS A 104 5.00 -12.24 13.70
C LYS A 104 3.61 -12.56 13.18
N ASN A 105 3.26 -13.85 13.14
CA ASN A 105 1.92 -14.32 12.76
C ASN A 105 1.42 -13.75 11.42
N LEU A 106 2.31 -13.66 10.42
CA LEU A 106 2.10 -12.99 9.13
C LEU A 106 0.76 -13.35 8.49
N GLU A 107 0.46 -14.65 8.32
CA GLU A 107 -0.80 -15.09 7.71
C GLU A 107 -2.03 -14.69 8.51
N ARG A 108 -1.97 -14.76 9.84
CA ARG A 108 -3.11 -14.44 10.71
C ARG A 108 -3.45 -12.96 10.61
N GLU A 109 -2.45 -12.10 10.69
CA GLU A 109 -2.66 -10.64 10.59
C GLU A 109 -3.03 -10.24 9.15
N ALA A 110 -2.48 -10.92 8.14
CA ALA A 110 -2.89 -10.73 6.75
C ALA A 110 -4.36 -11.11 6.51
N LYS A 111 -4.83 -12.26 7.01
CA LYS A 111 -6.24 -12.70 6.95
C LYS A 111 -7.17 -11.71 7.66
N LYS A 112 -6.80 -11.25 8.87
CA LYS A 112 -7.57 -10.19 9.57
C LYS A 112 -7.65 -8.91 8.74
N LYS A 113 -6.55 -8.48 8.11
CA LYS A 113 -6.53 -7.27 7.27
C LYS A 113 -7.40 -7.44 6.03
N LEU A 114 -7.35 -8.61 5.40
CA LEU A 114 -8.17 -8.98 4.25
C LEU A 114 -9.66 -8.80 4.56
N GLU A 115 -10.14 -9.38 5.65
CA GLU A 115 -11.52 -9.26 6.11
C GLU A 115 -11.88 -7.83 6.54
N ALA A 116 -11.10 -7.25 7.45
CA ALA A 116 -11.38 -5.94 8.03
C ALA A 116 -11.36 -4.78 7.02
N LYS A 117 -10.67 -4.94 5.89
CA LYS A 117 -10.58 -3.94 4.83
C LYS A 117 -11.30 -4.35 3.53
N ASN A 118 -12.04 -5.46 3.54
CA ASN A 118 -12.78 -5.96 2.38
C ASN A 118 -11.88 -6.12 1.12
N LEU A 119 -10.69 -6.69 1.29
CA LEU A 119 -9.73 -6.89 0.21
C LEU A 119 -10.07 -8.16 -0.60
N ASP A 120 -9.73 -8.15 -1.88
CA ASP A 120 -9.77 -9.35 -2.72
C ASP A 120 -8.45 -10.12 -2.66
N LEU A 121 -7.35 -9.41 -2.38
CA LEU A 121 -6.00 -9.96 -2.25
C LEU A 121 -5.20 -9.15 -1.23
N VAL A 122 -4.46 -9.82 -0.35
CA VAL A 122 -3.41 -9.21 0.46
C VAL A 122 -2.05 -9.79 0.12
N VAL A 123 -1.07 -8.91 -0.08
CA VAL A 123 0.33 -9.24 -0.29
C VAL A 123 1.06 -9.03 1.03
N ALA A 124 1.45 -10.12 1.67
CA ALA A 124 2.05 -10.10 3.00
C ALA A 124 3.56 -10.37 2.92
N ASN A 125 4.37 -9.37 3.27
CA ASN A 125 5.83 -9.48 3.27
C ASN A 125 6.31 -9.99 4.63
N ASP A 126 7.13 -11.04 4.64
CA ASP A 126 7.79 -11.51 5.85
C ASP A 126 9.09 -10.73 6.08
N LEU A 127 9.10 -9.80 7.04
CA LEU A 127 10.30 -8.98 7.30
C LEU A 127 11.38 -9.71 8.11
N THR A 128 11.13 -10.94 8.57
CA THR A 128 12.09 -11.70 9.40
C THR A 128 13.10 -12.50 8.59
N LEU A 129 12.85 -12.69 7.29
CA LEU A 129 13.65 -13.53 6.42
C LEU A 129 14.73 -12.75 5.67
N GLU A 130 15.90 -13.37 5.49
CA GLU A 130 17.03 -12.74 4.84
C GLU A 130 16.77 -12.42 3.35
N GLY A 131 16.88 -11.14 3.01
CA GLY A 131 16.55 -10.63 1.67
C GLY A 131 15.06 -10.42 1.42
N ALA A 132 14.25 -10.37 2.49
CA ALA A 132 12.89 -9.87 2.44
C ALA A 132 12.81 -8.44 3.00
N GLY A 133 11.90 -7.62 2.44
CA GLY A 133 11.64 -6.27 2.94
C GLY A 133 12.31 -5.12 2.18
N PHE A 134 12.79 -4.15 2.93
CA PHE A 134 13.19 -2.83 2.42
C PHE A 134 14.66 -2.80 1.96
N GLY A 135 14.97 -1.96 0.98
CA GLY A 135 16.36 -1.70 0.55
C GLY A 135 17.07 -2.81 -0.24
N VAL A 136 16.41 -3.93 -0.53
CA VAL A 136 16.96 -5.05 -1.32
C VAL A 136 16.10 -5.34 -2.57
N ASP A 137 16.65 -6.00 -3.59
CA ASP A 137 15.93 -6.28 -4.85
C ASP A 137 15.05 -7.54 -4.82
N THR A 138 15.14 -8.31 -3.73
CA THR A 138 14.35 -9.52 -3.51
C THR A 138 13.22 -9.30 -2.51
N ASN A 139 12.27 -10.23 -2.46
CA ASN A 139 11.26 -10.29 -1.43
C ASN A 139 10.82 -11.73 -1.16
N VAL A 140 10.29 -11.98 0.03
CA VAL A 140 9.57 -13.21 0.39
C VAL A 140 8.16 -12.78 0.77
N VAL A 141 7.17 -13.28 0.03
CA VAL A 141 5.78 -12.82 0.19
C VAL A 141 4.82 -13.98 0.23
N THR A 142 3.78 -13.83 1.03
CA THR A 142 2.62 -14.71 1.03
C THR A 142 1.45 -13.95 0.42
N LEU A 143 0.83 -14.53 -0.61
CA LEU A 143 -0.39 -14.00 -1.22
C LEU A 143 -1.58 -14.70 -0.59
N ILE A 144 -2.56 -13.95 -0.10
CA ILE A 144 -3.79 -14.50 0.46
C ILE A 144 -4.97 -13.83 -0.20
N ASP A 145 -5.86 -14.60 -0.82
CA ASP A 145 -7.05 -14.07 -1.47
C ASP A 145 -8.32 -14.20 -0.60
N LYS A 146 -9.40 -13.53 -1.02
CA LYS A 146 -10.71 -13.56 -0.34
C LYS A 146 -11.38 -14.93 -0.25
N LYS A 147 -10.94 -15.91 -1.04
CA LYS A 147 -11.43 -17.30 -0.97
C LYS A 147 -10.66 -18.11 0.08
N GLY A 148 -9.63 -17.52 0.69
CA GLY A 148 -8.76 -18.16 1.65
C GLY A 148 -7.61 -18.94 1.02
N GLU A 149 -7.42 -18.84 -0.30
CA GLU A 149 -6.24 -19.45 -0.93
C GLU A 149 -4.98 -18.74 -0.45
N VAL A 150 -4.00 -19.53 0.01
CA VAL A 150 -2.70 -19.04 0.45
C VAL A 150 -1.65 -19.55 -0.52
N GLU A 151 -0.84 -18.63 -1.03
CA GLU A 151 0.30 -18.95 -1.87
C GLU A 151 1.58 -18.35 -1.29
N HIS A 152 2.52 -19.22 -0.92
CA HIS A 152 3.83 -18.82 -0.45
C HIS A 152 4.79 -18.65 -1.62
N LEU A 153 5.32 -17.44 -1.79
CA LEU A 153 6.39 -17.16 -2.73
C LEU A 153 7.72 -17.16 -1.97
N SER A 154 8.57 -18.13 -2.29
CA SER A 154 9.97 -18.13 -1.85
C SER A 154 10.72 -16.89 -2.32
N LYS A 155 11.94 -16.68 -1.82
CA LYS A 155 12.79 -15.53 -2.17
C LYS A 155 12.91 -15.38 -3.69
N ARG A 156 12.37 -14.28 -4.20
CA ARG A 156 12.31 -13.94 -5.62
C ARG A 156 12.62 -12.46 -5.82
N SER A 157 12.94 -12.06 -7.03
CA SER A 157 13.08 -10.64 -7.37
C SER A 157 11.74 -9.91 -7.21
N LYS A 158 11.80 -8.62 -6.88
CA LYS A 158 10.59 -7.76 -6.83
C LYS A 158 9.81 -7.76 -8.15
N ARG A 159 10.49 -7.95 -9.29
CA ARG A 159 9.85 -8.08 -10.61
C ARG A 159 9.03 -9.37 -10.75
N GLU A 160 9.57 -10.50 -10.28
CA GLU A 160 8.84 -11.77 -10.29
C GLU A 160 7.65 -11.74 -9.32
N VAL A 161 7.83 -11.14 -8.15
CA VAL A 161 6.73 -10.91 -7.20
C VAL A 161 5.62 -10.07 -7.84
N ALA A 162 5.97 -8.95 -8.49
CA ALA A 162 5.01 -8.11 -9.21
C ALA A 162 4.29 -8.90 -10.32
N LYS A 163 5.02 -9.73 -11.09
CA LYS A 163 4.43 -10.60 -12.12
C LYS A 163 3.38 -11.53 -11.50
N ARG A 164 3.70 -12.16 -10.37
CA ARG A 164 2.79 -13.10 -9.71
C ARG A 164 1.56 -12.43 -9.12
N ILE A 165 1.71 -11.24 -8.53
CA ILE A 165 0.57 -10.43 -8.05
C ILE A 165 -0.40 -10.15 -9.21
N TRP A 166 0.12 -9.74 -10.38
CA TRP A 166 -0.72 -9.52 -11.56
C TRP A 166 -1.38 -10.80 -12.09
N ASP A 167 -0.73 -11.96 -11.98
CA ASP A 167 -1.35 -13.25 -12.34
C ASP A 167 -2.54 -13.55 -11.42
N LYS A 168 -2.40 -13.34 -10.12
CA LYS A 168 -3.49 -13.51 -9.16
C LYS A 168 -4.62 -12.51 -9.37
N ILE A 169 -4.30 -11.24 -9.62
CA ILE A 169 -5.32 -10.23 -9.95
C ILE A 169 -6.13 -10.64 -11.18
N LYS A 170 -5.46 -11.10 -12.25
CA LYS A 170 -6.15 -11.55 -13.47
C LYS A 170 -7.15 -12.66 -13.17
N GLY A 171 -6.73 -13.70 -12.44
CA GLY A 171 -7.61 -14.81 -12.07
C GLY A 171 -8.74 -14.46 -11.10
N LEU A 172 -8.69 -13.29 -10.43
CA LEU A 172 -9.77 -12.78 -9.59
C LEU A 172 -10.77 -11.90 -10.36
N MET A 173 -10.39 -11.43 -11.55
CA MET A 173 -11.23 -10.61 -12.44
C MET A 173 -12.00 -11.46 -13.46
N GLU A 174 -11.54 -12.68 -13.72
CA GLU A 174 -12.22 -13.73 -14.50
C GLU A 174 -13.30 -14.43 -13.66
#